data_AF-J3S4P1-F1
#
_entry.id   AF-J3S4P1-F1
#
_cell.length_a   1.000
_cell.length_b   1.000
_cell.length_c   1.000
_cell.angle_alpha   90.00
_cell.angle_beta   90.00
_cell.angle_gamma   90.00
#
_symmetry.space_group_name_H-M   'P 1'
#
loop_
_entity.id
_entity.type
_entity.pdbx_description
1 polymer ?
#
loop_
_entity_poly.entity_id
_entity_poly.type
_entity_poly.pdbx_seq_one_letter_code
_entity_poly.pdbx_strand_id
1 'polypeptide(L)'
;MGQLKSLSARLSPFLLLAGRQKKHKYPGPGNSTGIFLLLILLVVLEESFATNVQTIQEDTATPGPTLGVNLGLQKLPFSLPPPHLRKKRYTLTPGRLKWDHFNLTYKILSFPRNLIGQSQTRKGLTAAFRMWSDVSSFTFREVSVSSPSDLTIGFYPINHTDCVESQIHHCFDGTTGELAHAFFPQTGEIHFDDHEYWIVGDTRFSWKKGVWLTDLVHVAAHEIGHALGLMHSLDPGALMHVNATLTGKNTISQDEMWGLYRLYGCKDRMFICPSWSRKGYCRTRQRFMKKQCPYSCDFCLAFPFPTVIPTPPPPRMKTRLVPEGRNVTFRCGQKIIHKKGKVYWYKEKELLEYSYPGYLFLNGDHMSIIANAINEGTYTCIVKKKSKVLTTYSWRVRLKH
;
A
#
# COMPACT_ATOMS: atom_id res chain seq x y z
N MET A 1 -62.56 -1.57 -59.58
CA MET A 1 -61.86 -0.61 -60.47
C MET A 1 -60.37 -0.64 -60.12
N GLY A 2 -59.52 -1.01 -61.09
CA GLY A 2 -58.03 -0.94 -61.12
C GLY A 2 -57.24 -1.79 -60.10
N GLN A 3 -56.79 -3.03 -60.39
CA GLN A 3 -55.58 -3.47 -61.14
C GLN A 3 -54.21 -3.00 -60.54
N LEU A 4 -53.40 -3.90 -59.93
CA LEU A 4 -52.31 -4.74 -60.51
C LEU A 4 -51.01 -3.93 -60.75
N LYS A 5 -49.82 -4.16 -60.15
CA LYS A 5 -48.82 -5.27 -60.25
C LYS A 5 -47.63 -4.92 -59.29
N SER A 6 -46.99 -5.82 -58.52
CA SER A 6 -45.95 -6.84 -58.89
C SER A 6 -44.67 -6.19 -59.49
N LEU A 7 -43.39 -6.39 -59.10
CA LEU A 7 -42.53 -7.51 -58.65
C LEU A 7 -41.26 -6.91 -57.94
N SER A 8 -40.61 -7.52 -56.91
CA SER A 8 -39.56 -8.57 -56.95
C SER A 8 -38.33 -8.21 -57.85
N ALA A 9 -37.06 -8.45 -57.55
CA ALA A 9 -36.29 -9.02 -56.43
C ALA A 9 -34.77 -8.84 -56.70
N ARG A 10 -33.96 -8.90 -55.63
CA ARG A 10 -32.56 -9.44 -55.47
C ARG A 10 -31.46 -9.14 -56.51
N LEU A 11 -30.28 -8.73 -56.02
CA LEU A 11 -29.01 -9.53 -55.93
C LEU A 11 -27.80 -8.64 -55.55
N SER A 12 -26.98 -9.13 -54.61
CA SER A 12 -25.62 -8.66 -54.26
C SER A 12 -24.57 -9.19 -55.26
N PRO A 13 -23.24 -9.20 -54.99
CA PRO A 13 -22.27 -8.23 -54.43
C PRO A 13 -21.07 -8.03 -55.40
N PHE A 14 -20.07 -7.16 -55.09
CA PHE A 14 -18.60 -7.46 -55.16
C PHE A 14 -17.65 -6.24 -55.07
N LEU A 15 -16.54 -6.48 -54.34
CA LEU A 15 -15.12 -6.06 -54.53
C LEU A 15 -14.63 -4.60 -54.34
N LEU A 16 -13.81 -4.48 -53.28
CA LEU A 16 -12.47 -3.85 -53.14
C LEU A 16 -12.02 -2.73 -54.09
N LEU A 17 -11.40 -1.69 -53.49
CA LEU A 17 -10.02 -1.31 -53.80
C LEU A 17 -9.37 -0.43 -52.70
N ALA A 18 -8.12 -0.76 -52.42
CA ALA A 18 -7.21 -0.08 -51.50
C ALA A 18 -6.51 1.13 -52.15
N GLY A 19 -6.03 2.09 -51.36
CA GLY A 19 -5.29 3.25 -51.88
C GLY A 19 -4.62 4.17 -50.84
N ARG A 20 -3.42 3.76 -50.40
CA ARG A 20 -2.28 4.46 -49.77
C ARG A 20 -2.22 6.00 -49.59
N GLN A 21 -1.81 6.38 -48.37
CA GLN A 21 -0.84 7.40 -47.87
C GLN A 21 -0.57 8.72 -48.61
N LYS A 22 -0.52 9.83 -47.82
CA LYS A 22 0.53 10.88 -47.88
C LYS A 22 0.73 11.60 -46.54
N LYS A 23 2.00 11.82 -46.17
CA LYS A 23 2.51 12.65 -45.05
C LYS A 23 2.66 14.12 -45.50
N HIS A 24 2.41 15.08 -44.61
CA HIS A 24 3.03 16.43 -44.56
C HIS A 24 2.85 16.98 -43.11
N LYS A 25 3.91 17.22 -42.32
CA LYS A 25 4.89 18.33 -42.23
C LYS A 25 4.31 19.61 -41.57
N TYR A 26 4.90 19.96 -40.42
CA TYR A 26 4.64 21.12 -39.53
C TYR A 26 4.64 22.50 -40.22
N PRO A 27 4.03 23.50 -39.57
CA PRO A 27 4.81 24.66 -39.09
C PRO A 27 4.51 25.05 -37.63
N GLY A 28 5.47 25.68 -36.95
CA GLY A 28 5.23 26.58 -35.80
C GLY A 28 5.50 28.04 -36.22
N PRO A 29 5.84 28.98 -35.32
CA PRO A 29 5.37 29.23 -33.95
C PRO A 29 4.68 30.62 -33.82
N GLY A 30 3.99 30.89 -32.71
CA GLY A 30 3.37 32.21 -32.46
C GLY A 30 3.23 32.51 -30.96
N ASN A 31 3.93 33.57 -30.53
CA ASN A 31 3.92 34.16 -29.19
C ASN A 31 2.53 34.65 -28.77
N SER A 32 2.20 34.58 -27.48
CA SER A 32 1.68 35.76 -26.77
C SER A 32 1.81 35.63 -25.25
N THR A 33 1.99 36.79 -24.67
CA THR A 33 2.42 37.23 -23.35
C THR A 33 1.39 37.03 -22.23
N GLY A 34 1.87 36.92 -20.98
CA GLY A 34 1.01 37.01 -19.79
C GLY A 34 1.79 36.92 -18.47
N ILE A 35 2.40 38.03 -18.07
CA ILE A 35 3.02 38.27 -16.76
C ILE A 35 1.89 38.56 -15.76
N PHE A 36 1.88 37.92 -14.58
CA PHE A 36 1.37 38.53 -13.35
C PHE A 36 2.15 38.03 -12.13
N LEU A 37 2.62 39.00 -11.35
CA LEU A 37 3.47 38.91 -10.15
C LEU A 37 2.61 38.74 -8.87
N LEU A 38 3.04 37.82 -8.00
CA LEU A 38 3.49 38.00 -6.60
C LEU A 38 2.69 38.86 -5.58
N LEU A 39 2.41 38.26 -4.39
CA LEU A 39 2.67 38.71 -2.98
C LEU A 39 1.60 38.16 -2.00
N ILE A 40 1.91 37.22 -1.10
CA ILE A 40 2.43 37.32 0.30
C ILE A 40 1.51 38.07 1.29
N LEU A 41 1.05 37.38 2.35
CA LEU A 41 1.09 37.89 3.73
C LEU A 41 1.00 36.78 4.79
N LEU A 42 1.99 36.80 5.69
CA LEU A 42 2.13 36.08 6.96
C LEU A 42 1.33 36.79 8.07
N VAL A 43 0.77 36.04 9.03
CA VAL A 43 0.56 36.53 10.40
C VAL A 43 0.99 35.45 11.39
N VAL A 44 1.86 35.89 12.30
CA VAL A 44 2.47 35.21 13.45
C VAL A 44 1.58 35.43 14.67
N LEU A 45 1.39 34.42 15.53
CA LEU A 45 1.23 34.60 16.98
C LEU A 45 1.84 33.39 17.70
N GLU A 46 3.01 33.61 18.30
CA GLU A 46 3.46 32.91 19.52
C GLU A 46 2.84 33.63 20.72
N GLU A 47 2.36 32.90 21.72
CA GLU A 47 2.59 33.27 23.12
C GLU A 47 2.70 32.02 24.01
N SER A 48 3.54 32.21 25.01
CA SER A 48 4.16 31.22 25.89
C SER A 48 3.30 30.90 27.11
N PHE A 49 3.42 29.69 27.66
CA PHE A 49 3.37 29.51 29.11
C PHE A 49 4.41 28.49 29.56
N ALA A 50 5.37 28.99 30.34
CA ALA A 50 6.28 28.23 31.17
C ALA A 50 5.73 28.25 32.61
N THR A 51 5.82 27.13 33.33
CA THR A 51 5.86 26.94 34.80
C THR A 51 5.65 25.44 35.06
N ASN A 52 6.13 24.80 36.11
CA ASN A 52 7.39 24.88 36.87
C ASN A 52 7.50 23.48 37.52
N VAL A 53 8.73 22.96 37.65
CA VAL A 53 9.28 22.21 38.80
C VAL A 53 8.51 20.99 39.34
N GLN A 54 9.13 19.80 39.30
CA GLN A 54 9.67 19.14 40.50
C GLN A 54 10.52 17.92 40.15
N THR A 55 11.80 18.05 40.49
CA THR A 55 12.80 17.01 40.74
C THR A 55 12.40 16.18 41.96
N ILE A 56 12.50 14.85 41.86
CA ILE A 56 12.85 13.98 42.99
C ILE A 56 13.94 13.03 42.51
N GLN A 57 15.04 13.06 43.25
CA GLN A 57 16.22 12.21 43.16
C GLN A 57 16.37 11.58 44.55
N GLU A 58 16.59 10.27 44.60
CA GLU A 58 17.17 9.45 45.68
C GLU A 58 16.86 7.97 45.35
N ASP A 59 17.67 6.96 45.65
CA ASP A 59 19.09 6.89 45.91
C ASP A 59 19.52 5.41 45.77
N THR A 60 20.84 5.24 45.73
CA THR A 60 21.72 4.07 45.64
C THR A 60 21.42 2.80 46.47
N ALA A 61 21.88 1.61 46.01
CA ALA A 61 22.85 0.71 46.69
C ALA A 61 22.94 -0.76 46.14
N THR A 62 24.06 -1.07 45.46
CA THR A 62 25.11 -2.14 45.69
C THR A 62 24.82 -3.62 46.12
N PRO A 63 25.78 -4.58 45.98
CA PRO A 63 25.55 -5.90 45.32
C PRO A 63 26.00 -7.20 46.06
N GLY A 64 25.69 -8.36 45.46
CA GLY A 64 26.43 -9.65 45.53
C GLY A 64 25.78 -10.80 46.35
N PRO A 65 26.24 -12.08 46.28
CA PRO A 65 27.04 -12.79 45.25
C PRO A 65 26.55 -14.23 44.86
N THR A 66 27.14 -14.74 43.77
CA THR A 66 27.39 -16.13 43.28
C THR A 66 26.83 -17.39 43.95
N LEU A 67 26.33 -18.34 43.13
CA LEU A 67 26.83 -19.73 43.11
C LEU A 67 26.50 -20.42 41.78
N GLY A 68 27.51 -20.98 41.11
CA GLY A 68 27.37 -21.73 39.86
C GLY A 68 27.29 -23.23 40.08
N VAL A 69 26.61 -23.93 39.17
CA VAL A 69 26.81 -25.35 38.90
C VAL A 69 26.87 -25.52 37.39
N ASN A 70 28.00 -26.06 36.93
CA ASN A 70 28.34 -26.30 35.53
C ASN A 70 28.40 -27.82 35.35
N LEU A 71 27.53 -28.39 34.53
CA LEU A 71 27.63 -29.78 34.06
C LEU A 71 27.53 -29.74 32.54
N GLY A 72 28.63 -30.09 31.89
CA GLY A 72 28.81 -29.94 30.45
C GLY A 72 28.13 -31.02 29.62
N LEU A 73 27.80 -30.67 28.38
CA LEU A 73 27.65 -31.64 27.30
C LEU A 73 28.09 -31.01 25.97
N GLN A 74 29.21 -31.55 25.46
CA GLN A 74 29.58 -31.76 24.05
C GLN A 74 29.48 -30.59 23.04
N LYS A 75 30.66 -30.19 22.54
CA LYS A 75 30.85 -29.42 21.30
C LYS A 75 30.38 -30.23 20.09
N LEU A 76 29.47 -29.65 19.30
CA LEU A 76 29.29 -29.90 17.86
C LEU A 76 29.15 -28.53 17.15
N PRO A 77 29.48 -28.43 15.85
CA PRO A 77 30.29 -27.34 15.32
C PRO A 77 29.48 -26.17 14.75
N PHE A 78 30.07 -24.97 14.90
CA PHE A 78 29.76 -23.73 14.18
C PHE A 78 28.27 -23.38 13.99
N SER A 79 27.72 -22.67 14.97
CA SER A 79 26.57 -21.80 14.74
C SER A 79 26.94 -20.72 13.73
N LEU A 80 26.49 -20.86 12.49
CA LEU A 80 26.45 -19.77 11.51
C LEU A 80 25.75 -18.56 12.17
N PRO A 81 26.30 -17.34 12.04
CA PRO A 81 25.65 -16.16 12.59
C PRO A 81 24.26 -15.99 11.94
N PRO A 82 23.26 -15.47 12.68
CA PRO A 82 21.91 -15.37 12.18
C PRO A 82 21.89 -14.55 10.88
N PRO A 83 21.24 -15.03 9.80
CA PRO A 83 21.17 -14.30 8.55
C PRO A 83 20.45 -12.97 8.77
N HIS A 84 21.14 -11.88 8.44
CA HIS A 84 20.58 -10.54 8.44
C HIS A 84 19.31 -10.50 7.57
N LEU A 85 18.18 -10.20 8.20
CA LEU A 85 16.84 -10.13 7.61
C LEU A 85 16.83 -9.20 6.39
N ARG A 86 16.38 -9.72 5.24
CA ARG A 86 16.21 -8.96 3.99
C ARG A 86 14.87 -8.20 3.98
N LYS A 87 14.88 -7.04 3.31
CA LYS A 87 13.78 -6.07 3.10
C LYS A 87 12.48 -6.72 2.61
N LYS A 88 11.37 -6.43 3.29
CA LYS A 88 10.01 -6.92 2.97
C LYS A 88 9.43 -6.12 1.80
N ARG A 89 8.79 -6.79 0.84
CA ARG A 89 8.09 -6.16 -0.30
C ARG A 89 6.63 -5.79 0.03
N TYR A 90 6.02 -6.55 0.94
CA TYR A 90 4.74 -6.25 1.55
C TYR A 90 4.93 -5.33 2.76
N THR A 91 4.08 -4.31 2.85
CA THR A 91 4.08 -3.38 3.98
C THR A 91 2.92 -3.74 4.91
N LEU A 92 3.21 -3.95 6.19
CA LEU A 92 2.19 -4.12 7.23
C LEU A 92 2.03 -2.79 7.95
N THR A 93 0.87 -2.55 8.56
CA THR A 93 0.62 -1.36 9.38
C THR A 93 1.66 -1.22 10.50
N PRO A 94 2.05 0.02 10.85
CA PRO A 94 2.81 0.25 12.08
C PRO A 94 1.95 -0.25 13.26
N GLY A 95 2.50 -1.13 14.10
CA GLY A 95 1.76 -1.83 15.16
C GLY A 95 1.09 -3.16 14.76
N ARG A 96 1.13 -3.55 13.48
CA ARG A 96 0.48 -4.79 12.97
C ARG A 96 -0.99 -4.91 13.36
N LEU A 97 -1.68 -3.79 13.19
CA LEU A 97 -3.12 -3.69 13.41
C LEU A 97 -3.83 -4.79 12.64
N LYS A 98 -4.60 -5.58 13.37
CA LYS A 98 -5.26 -6.78 12.87
C LYS A 98 -6.53 -7.07 13.66
N TRP A 99 -7.43 -7.80 13.03
CA TRP A 99 -8.54 -8.44 13.72
C TRP A 99 -8.04 -9.64 14.55
N ASP A 100 -8.70 -9.91 15.67
CA ASP A 100 -8.44 -11.09 16.52
C ASP A 100 -9.27 -12.31 16.10
N HIS A 101 -10.23 -12.11 15.19
CA HIS A 101 -11.11 -13.13 14.65
C HIS A 101 -11.16 -13.07 13.11
N PHE A 102 -11.71 -14.12 12.48
CA PHE A 102 -11.76 -14.27 11.01
C PHE A 102 -13.16 -14.13 10.42
N ASN A 103 -14.19 -14.21 11.25
CA ASN A 103 -15.60 -14.11 10.89
C ASN A 103 -16.06 -12.66 10.99
N LEU A 104 -15.61 -11.84 10.04
CA LEU A 104 -15.92 -10.41 10.01
C LEU A 104 -17.32 -10.17 9.46
N THR A 105 -17.98 -9.17 10.02
CA THR A 105 -19.27 -8.65 9.58
C THR A 105 -19.09 -7.28 8.95
N TYR A 106 -19.86 -6.98 7.92
CA TYR A 106 -19.84 -5.67 7.28
C TYR A 106 -21.25 -5.13 7.07
N LYS A 107 -21.39 -3.80 7.04
CA LYS A 107 -22.64 -3.13 6.64
C LYS A 107 -22.39 -2.03 5.63
N ILE A 108 -23.38 -1.79 4.78
CA ILE A 108 -23.34 -0.75 3.74
C ILE A 108 -24.24 0.39 4.20
N LEU A 109 -23.66 1.56 4.46
CA LEU A 109 -24.33 2.75 4.98
C LEU A 109 -25.00 3.56 3.87
N SER A 110 -24.36 3.63 2.71
CA SER A 110 -24.85 4.35 1.53
C SER A 110 -24.44 3.63 0.24
N PHE A 111 -25.02 4.04 -0.88
CA PHE A 111 -24.81 3.45 -2.20
C PHE A 111 -24.49 4.55 -3.21
N PRO A 112 -23.73 4.23 -4.28
CA PRO A 112 -23.38 5.20 -5.28
C PRO A 112 -24.63 5.72 -6.00
N ARG A 113 -24.67 7.02 -6.32
CA ARG A 113 -25.84 7.67 -6.91
C ARG A 113 -25.81 7.76 -8.45
N ASN A 114 -24.66 7.53 -9.07
CA ASN A 114 -24.44 7.86 -10.48
C ASN A 114 -24.93 6.81 -11.49
N LEU A 115 -24.38 5.59 -11.45
CA LEU A 115 -24.55 4.59 -12.53
C LEU A 115 -25.07 3.24 -12.07
N ILE A 116 -24.55 2.72 -10.97
CA ILE A 116 -24.92 1.40 -10.44
C ILE A 116 -25.87 1.55 -9.25
N GLY A 117 -26.88 0.69 -9.18
CA GLY A 117 -27.80 0.65 -8.04
C GLY A 117 -27.37 -0.35 -6.97
N GLN A 118 -28.11 -0.40 -5.85
CA GLN A 118 -27.76 -1.21 -4.67
C GLN A 118 -27.42 -2.68 -4.97
N SER A 119 -28.17 -3.32 -5.87
CA SER A 119 -27.95 -4.72 -6.24
C SER A 119 -26.58 -4.94 -6.89
N GLN A 120 -26.19 -4.07 -7.82
CA GLN A 120 -24.89 -4.13 -8.47
C GLN A 120 -23.76 -3.78 -7.50
N THR A 121 -23.94 -2.79 -6.63
CA THR A 121 -22.98 -2.45 -5.57
C THR A 121 -22.73 -3.63 -4.64
N ARG A 122 -23.79 -4.26 -4.12
CA ARG A 122 -23.67 -5.47 -3.28
C ARG A 122 -22.94 -6.60 -4.00
N LYS A 123 -23.25 -6.81 -5.29
CA LYS A 123 -22.57 -7.81 -6.11
C LYS A 123 -21.08 -7.51 -6.26
N GLY A 124 -20.71 -6.25 -6.48
CA GLY A 124 -19.32 -5.80 -6.58
C GLY A 124 -18.55 -6.00 -5.27
N LEU A 125 -19.11 -5.54 -4.15
CA LEU A 125 -18.51 -5.70 -2.82
C LEU A 125 -18.38 -7.19 -2.44
N THR A 126 -19.39 -8.00 -2.72
CA THR A 126 -19.32 -9.46 -2.50
C THR A 126 -18.19 -10.09 -3.29
N ALA A 127 -17.96 -9.65 -4.54
CA ALA A 127 -16.84 -10.14 -5.35
C ALA A 127 -15.48 -9.72 -4.75
N ALA A 128 -15.36 -8.49 -4.27
CA ALA A 128 -14.15 -8.00 -3.62
C ALA A 128 -13.83 -8.76 -2.31
N PHE A 129 -14.82 -8.97 -1.44
CA PHE A 129 -14.65 -9.80 -0.24
C PHE A 129 -14.29 -11.25 -0.57
N ARG A 130 -14.86 -11.80 -1.66
CA ARG A 130 -14.52 -13.15 -2.12
C ARG A 130 -13.05 -13.28 -2.46
N MET A 131 -12.43 -12.28 -3.10
CA MET A 131 -11.00 -12.30 -3.43
C MET A 131 -10.13 -12.57 -2.19
N TRP A 132 -10.45 -11.94 -1.05
CA TRP A 132 -9.73 -12.13 0.21
C TRP A 132 -10.08 -13.44 0.92
N SER A 133 -11.36 -13.82 0.99
CA SER A 133 -11.77 -15.10 1.59
C SER A 133 -11.23 -16.31 0.82
N ASP A 134 -11.06 -16.19 -0.51
CA ASP A 134 -10.55 -17.26 -1.37
C ASP A 134 -9.08 -17.61 -1.12
N VAL A 135 -8.31 -16.71 -0.48
CA VAL A 135 -6.88 -16.89 -0.17
C VAL A 135 -6.54 -16.86 1.34
N SER A 136 -7.55 -16.73 2.21
CA SER A 136 -7.37 -16.66 3.65
C SER A 136 -8.36 -17.54 4.44
N SER A 137 -8.37 -17.41 5.77
CA SER A 137 -9.40 -18.00 6.63
C SER A 137 -10.57 -17.04 6.89
N PHE A 138 -10.53 -15.83 6.32
CA PHE A 138 -11.58 -14.84 6.54
C PHE A 138 -12.90 -15.28 5.92
N THR A 139 -13.98 -15.00 6.63
CA THR A 139 -15.35 -15.08 6.14
C THR A 139 -16.00 -13.74 6.38
N PHE A 140 -16.84 -13.31 5.44
CA PHE A 140 -17.47 -12.00 5.46
C PHE A 140 -18.98 -12.16 5.36
N ARG A 141 -19.73 -11.46 6.20
CA ARG A 141 -21.20 -11.49 6.19
C ARG A 141 -21.77 -10.08 6.25
N GLU A 142 -22.63 -9.74 5.28
CA GLU A 142 -23.42 -8.51 5.34
C GLU A 142 -24.43 -8.58 6.48
N VAL A 143 -24.52 -7.53 7.29
CA VAL A 143 -25.51 -7.38 8.36
C VAL A 143 -26.38 -6.13 8.12
N SER A 144 -27.50 -6.03 8.84
CA SER A 144 -28.37 -4.85 8.73
C SER A 144 -27.63 -3.59 9.19
N VAL A 145 -28.04 -2.43 8.67
CA VAL A 145 -27.44 -1.13 9.04
C VAL A 145 -27.57 -0.85 10.55
N SER A 146 -28.64 -1.33 11.17
CA SER A 146 -28.93 -1.23 12.61
C SER A 146 -28.08 -2.15 13.48
N SER A 147 -27.42 -3.17 12.90
CA SER A 147 -26.59 -4.10 13.65
C SER A 147 -25.16 -3.53 13.84
N PRO A 148 -24.46 -3.92 14.93
CA PRO A 148 -23.02 -3.71 15.01
C PRO A 148 -22.31 -4.51 13.91
N SER A 149 -21.19 -3.99 13.43
CA SER A 149 -20.38 -4.60 12.38
C SER A 149 -18.91 -4.26 12.55
N ASP A 150 -18.02 -5.16 12.14
CA ASP A 150 -16.57 -4.93 12.17
C ASP A 150 -16.13 -3.95 11.09
N LEU A 151 -16.77 -4.02 9.92
CA LEU A 151 -16.49 -3.17 8.77
C LEU A 151 -17.70 -2.31 8.40
N THR A 152 -17.49 -1.03 8.15
CA THR A 152 -18.52 -0.13 7.61
C THR A 152 -18.12 0.35 6.23
N ILE A 153 -19.06 0.37 5.30
CA ILE A 153 -18.82 0.76 3.91
C ILE A 153 -19.79 1.87 3.54
N GLY A 154 -19.29 2.98 3.01
CA GLY A 154 -20.13 4.08 2.52
C GLY A 154 -19.57 4.74 1.27
N PHE A 155 -20.48 5.28 0.48
CA PHE A 155 -20.22 6.17 -0.65
C PHE A 155 -20.58 7.59 -0.22
N TYR A 156 -19.63 8.50 -0.30
CA TYR A 156 -19.79 9.84 0.26
C TYR A 156 -19.39 10.93 -0.75
N PRO A 157 -20.01 12.13 -0.66
CA PRO A 157 -19.51 13.28 -1.38
C PRO A 157 -18.17 13.76 -0.80
N ILE A 158 -17.53 14.73 -1.47
CA ILE A 158 -16.28 15.39 -1.06
C ILE A 158 -16.19 15.59 0.45
N ASN A 159 -17.09 16.38 1.04
CA ASN A 159 -17.15 16.57 2.48
C ASN A 159 -17.92 15.42 3.13
N HIS A 160 -17.24 14.62 3.93
CA HIS A 160 -17.81 13.46 4.59
C HIS A 160 -17.23 13.22 5.97
N THR A 161 -18.05 12.62 6.85
CA THR A 161 -17.63 12.22 8.20
C THR A 161 -16.95 13.40 8.93
N ASP A 162 -15.75 13.23 9.49
CA ASP A 162 -14.95 14.24 10.19
C ASP A 162 -13.79 14.78 9.33
N CYS A 163 -13.87 14.65 7.99
CA CYS A 163 -12.72 14.88 7.10
C CYS A 163 -12.17 16.32 7.08
N VAL A 164 -12.98 17.30 7.51
CA VAL A 164 -12.59 18.71 7.58
C VAL A 164 -11.73 19.00 8.82
N GLU A 165 -11.96 18.25 9.89
CA GLU A 165 -11.33 18.47 11.20
C GLU A 165 -10.20 17.46 11.46
N SER A 166 -10.23 16.31 10.79
CA SER A 166 -9.29 15.22 10.98
C SER A 166 -8.01 15.41 10.17
N GLN A 167 -6.85 15.30 10.84
CA GLN A 167 -5.54 15.33 10.17
C GLN A 167 -5.18 14.00 9.48
N ILE A 168 -5.90 12.92 9.81
CA ILE A 168 -5.61 11.56 9.34
C ILE A 168 -6.70 11.01 8.41
N HIS A 169 -7.80 11.73 8.27
CA HIS A 169 -8.93 11.40 7.42
C HIS A 169 -9.27 12.64 6.59
N HIS A 170 -9.00 12.57 5.30
CA HIS A 170 -9.06 13.70 4.39
C HIS A 170 -10.30 13.61 3.52
N CYS A 171 -10.81 14.76 3.10
CA CYS A 171 -11.97 14.84 2.21
C CYS A 171 -11.59 14.39 0.80
N PHE A 172 -12.57 13.87 0.04
CA PHE A 172 -12.34 13.53 -1.37
C PHE A 172 -12.15 14.78 -2.22
N ASP A 173 -11.59 14.62 -3.42
CA ASP A 173 -11.26 15.69 -4.35
C ASP A 173 -12.17 15.73 -5.59
N GLY A 174 -13.14 14.81 -5.69
CA GLY A 174 -14.06 14.70 -6.80
C GLY A 174 -13.54 13.78 -7.90
N THR A 175 -14.07 13.94 -9.12
CA THR A 175 -13.85 12.96 -10.20
C THR A 175 -12.38 12.74 -10.58
N THR A 176 -12.00 11.47 -10.79
CA THR A 176 -10.70 10.95 -11.27
C THR A 176 -9.52 11.05 -10.29
N GLY A 177 -9.70 11.68 -9.13
CA GLY A 177 -8.66 11.87 -8.13
C GLY A 177 -8.56 10.68 -7.18
N GLU A 178 -8.83 10.94 -5.91
CA GLU A 178 -8.92 9.92 -4.87
C GLU A 178 -10.23 9.13 -5.00
N LEU A 179 -10.11 7.84 -5.28
CA LEU A 179 -11.28 7.00 -5.54
C LEU A 179 -11.95 6.51 -4.25
N ALA A 180 -11.15 6.22 -3.23
CA ALA A 180 -11.57 5.65 -1.97
C ALA A 180 -10.41 5.69 -0.97
N HIS A 181 -10.73 5.53 0.31
CA HIS A 181 -9.76 5.22 1.35
C HIS A 181 -10.38 4.29 2.41
N ALA A 182 -9.52 3.70 3.24
CA ALA A 182 -9.95 2.83 4.31
C ALA A 182 -9.10 2.98 5.58
N PHE A 183 -9.76 2.76 6.71
CA PHE A 183 -9.14 2.72 8.02
C PHE A 183 -8.72 1.30 8.37
N PHE A 184 -7.58 1.20 9.02
CA PHE A 184 -7.05 -0.07 9.52
C PHE A 184 -7.91 -0.66 10.64
N PRO A 185 -7.72 -1.95 10.97
CA PRO A 185 -8.28 -2.52 12.20
C PRO A 185 -7.86 -1.71 13.45
N GLN A 186 -8.71 -1.53 14.46
CA GLN A 186 -10.06 -2.06 14.62
C GLN A 186 -11.16 -1.12 14.12
N THR A 187 -10.80 -0.02 13.46
CA THR A 187 -11.77 0.97 12.97
C THR A 187 -12.56 0.44 11.78
N GLY A 188 -11.88 -0.14 10.78
CA GLY A 188 -12.54 -0.94 9.73
C GLY A 188 -13.51 -0.18 8.82
N GLU A 189 -13.45 1.15 8.77
CA GLU A 189 -14.29 1.95 7.88
C GLU A 189 -13.69 2.05 6.48
N ILE A 190 -14.53 1.96 5.45
CA ILE A 190 -14.16 2.07 4.04
C ILE A 190 -15.08 3.10 3.38
N HIS A 191 -14.49 4.16 2.84
CA HIS A 191 -15.20 5.26 2.21
C HIS A 191 -14.85 5.30 0.73
N PHE A 192 -15.85 5.42 -0.13
CA PHE A 192 -15.72 5.56 -1.58
C PHE A 192 -16.20 6.96 -2.00
N ASP A 193 -15.50 7.61 -2.93
CA ASP A 193 -15.98 8.89 -3.47
C ASP A 193 -17.19 8.66 -4.38
N ASP A 194 -18.32 9.27 -4.01
CA ASP A 194 -19.58 9.21 -4.75
C ASP A 194 -19.61 10.16 -5.96
N HIS A 195 -18.59 11.00 -6.16
CA HIS A 195 -18.39 11.73 -7.42
C HIS A 195 -17.86 10.81 -8.53
N GLU A 196 -17.30 9.66 -8.17
CA GLU A 196 -16.79 8.72 -9.16
C GLU A 196 -17.90 7.97 -9.89
N TYR A 197 -17.59 7.56 -11.12
CA TYR A 197 -18.50 6.82 -11.97
C TYR A 197 -18.26 5.32 -11.83
N TRP A 198 -18.75 4.77 -10.71
CA TRP A 198 -18.62 3.36 -10.40
C TRP A 198 -19.33 2.45 -11.39
N ILE A 199 -18.64 1.38 -11.79
CA ILE A 199 -19.17 0.27 -12.56
C ILE A 199 -18.75 -1.06 -11.93
N VAL A 200 -19.41 -2.14 -12.32
CA VAL A 200 -18.96 -3.50 -12.02
C VAL A 200 -18.39 -4.08 -13.32
N GLY A 201 -17.06 -4.14 -13.41
CA GLY A 201 -16.32 -4.53 -14.61
C GLY A 201 -15.19 -3.56 -14.92
N ASP A 202 -14.42 -3.85 -15.96
CA ASP A 202 -13.12 -3.21 -16.21
C ASP A 202 -13.19 -1.67 -16.35
N THR A 203 -12.28 -1.00 -15.64
CA THR A 203 -12.09 0.46 -15.70
C THR A 203 -11.87 0.91 -17.14
N ARG A 204 -12.62 1.92 -17.59
CA ARG A 204 -12.54 2.42 -18.98
C ARG A 204 -13.03 3.85 -19.13
N PHE A 205 -12.49 4.57 -20.10
CA PHE A 205 -12.94 5.93 -20.40
C PHE A 205 -14.27 5.92 -21.18
N SER A 206 -15.19 6.80 -20.80
CA SER A 206 -16.47 7.00 -21.48
C SER A 206 -16.45 8.31 -22.28
N TRP A 207 -16.17 8.22 -23.58
CA TRP A 207 -16.15 9.39 -24.48
C TRP A 207 -17.46 10.18 -24.50
N LYS A 208 -18.61 9.50 -24.30
CA LYS A 208 -19.92 10.15 -24.23
C LYS A 208 -20.09 11.05 -22.99
N LYS A 209 -19.46 10.67 -21.88
CA LYS A 209 -19.57 11.39 -20.60
C LYS A 209 -18.33 12.22 -20.27
N GLY A 210 -17.22 12.01 -20.98
CA GLY A 210 -15.95 12.68 -20.72
C GLY A 210 -15.28 12.27 -19.40
N VAL A 211 -15.61 11.09 -18.86
CA VAL A 211 -15.17 10.63 -17.53
C VAL A 211 -14.67 9.19 -17.56
N TRP A 212 -13.82 8.82 -16.61
CA TRP A 212 -13.45 7.43 -16.35
C TRP A 212 -14.59 6.70 -15.65
N LEU A 213 -14.87 5.48 -16.09
CA LEU A 213 -15.73 4.54 -15.38
C LEU A 213 -14.82 3.62 -14.57
N THR A 214 -15.03 3.59 -13.26
CA THR A 214 -14.09 2.98 -12.31
C THR A 214 -14.63 1.63 -11.83
N ASP A 215 -13.80 0.59 -11.90
CA ASP A 215 -14.16 -0.74 -11.42
C ASP A 215 -14.27 -0.77 -9.88
N LEU A 216 -15.50 -0.85 -9.38
CA LEU A 216 -15.77 -0.96 -7.95
C LEU A 216 -15.11 -2.19 -7.34
N VAL A 217 -15.04 -3.33 -8.05
CA VAL A 217 -14.50 -4.58 -7.49
C VAL A 217 -13.02 -4.42 -7.19
N HIS A 218 -12.27 -3.84 -8.13
CA HIS A 218 -10.85 -3.61 -7.99
C HIS A 218 -10.54 -2.66 -6.82
N VAL A 219 -11.16 -1.48 -6.78
CA VAL A 219 -10.92 -0.49 -5.73
C VAL A 219 -11.38 -1.02 -4.37
N ALA A 220 -12.57 -1.63 -4.29
CA ALA A 220 -13.03 -2.23 -3.04
C ALA A 220 -12.09 -3.33 -2.54
N ALA A 221 -11.54 -4.16 -3.43
CA ALA A 221 -10.59 -5.18 -3.03
C ALA A 221 -9.29 -4.58 -2.46
N HIS A 222 -8.82 -3.45 -3.00
CA HIS A 222 -7.70 -2.70 -2.45
C HIS A 222 -8.01 -2.18 -1.03
N GLU A 223 -9.12 -1.47 -0.88
CA GLU A 223 -9.52 -0.89 0.41
C GLU A 223 -9.81 -1.94 1.48
N ILE A 224 -10.39 -3.08 1.11
CA ILE A 224 -10.55 -4.21 2.03
C ILE A 224 -9.18 -4.73 2.49
N GLY A 225 -8.15 -4.69 1.65
CA GLY A 225 -6.79 -5.02 2.07
C GLY A 225 -6.28 -4.13 3.21
N HIS A 226 -6.56 -2.82 3.14
CA HIS A 226 -6.31 -1.88 4.24
C HIS A 226 -7.15 -2.20 5.47
N ALA A 227 -8.45 -2.45 5.31
CA ALA A 227 -9.33 -2.85 6.39
C ALA A 227 -8.97 -4.20 7.03
N LEU A 228 -8.16 -5.03 6.36
CA LEU A 228 -7.54 -6.25 6.89
C LEU A 228 -6.14 -6.02 7.47
N GLY A 229 -5.60 -4.81 7.46
CA GLY A 229 -4.31 -4.45 8.07
C GLY A 229 -3.11 -4.44 7.13
N LEU A 230 -3.32 -4.61 5.81
CA LEU A 230 -2.24 -4.50 4.82
C LEU A 230 -2.02 -3.05 4.43
N MET A 231 -0.77 -2.64 4.24
CA MET A 231 -0.45 -1.33 3.68
C MET A 231 -0.13 -1.44 2.18
N HIS A 232 0.08 -0.28 1.56
CA HIS A 232 0.53 -0.21 0.18
C HIS A 232 1.80 -1.04 -0.06
N SER A 233 1.77 -1.85 -1.12
CA SER A 233 2.90 -2.54 -1.70
C SER A 233 3.63 -1.64 -2.70
N LEU A 234 4.94 -1.86 -2.85
CA LEU A 234 5.74 -1.25 -3.91
C LEU A 234 5.85 -2.15 -5.14
N ASP A 235 5.28 -3.36 -5.10
CA ASP A 235 5.23 -4.25 -6.26
C ASP A 235 4.20 -3.72 -7.27
N PRO A 236 4.60 -3.29 -8.48
CA PRO A 236 3.64 -2.83 -9.50
C PRO A 236 2.65 -3.91 -9.93
N GLY A 237 2.94 -5.18 -9.63
CA GLY A 237 2.09 -6.35 -9.84
C GLY A 237 1.06 -6.60 -8.73
N ALA A 238 1.17 -5.94 -7.59
CA ALA A 238 0.24 -6.09 -6.46
C ALA A 238 -1.11 -5.39 -6.73
N LEU A 239 -2.18 -5.94 -6.16
CA LEU A 239 -3.46 -5.26 -5.94
C LEU A 239 -3.27 -4.11 -4.95
N MET A 240 -2.47 -4.30 -3.90
CA MET A 240 -2.17 -3.28 -2.89
C MET A 240 -1.14 -2.24 -3.36
N HIS A 241 -0.80 -2.17 -4.65
CA HIS A 241 0.15 -1.17 -5.13
C HIS A 241 -0.39 0.26 -4.93
N VAL A 242 0.46 1.21 -4.56
CA VAL A 242 0.06 2.62 -4.33
C VAL A 242 -0.67 3.27 -5.51
N ASN A 243 -0.36 2.86 -6.74
CA ASN A 243 -1.02 3.32 -7.97
C ASN A 243 -1.87 2.21 -8.63
N ALA A 244 -2.37 1.24 -7.86
CA ALA A 244 -3.03 0.05 -8.41
C ALA A 244 -4.31 0.36 -9.21
N THR A 245 -4.97 1.49 -8.90
CA THR A 245 -6.33 1.89 -9.30
C THR A 245 -6.62 1.92 -10.80
N LEU A 246 -5.62 1.72 -11.66
CA LEU A 246 -5.74 1.72 -13.12
C LEU A 246 -5.30 0.40 -13.79
N THR A 247 -4.97 -0.63 -13.01
CA THR A 247 -4.37 -1.85 -13.56
C THR A 247 -5.37 -2.95 -13.94
N GLY A 248 -6.64 -2.83 -13.52
CA GLY A 248 -7.68 -3.82 -13.81
C GLY A 248 -7.41 -5.21 -13.21
N LYS A 249 -6.56 -5.29 -12.17
CA LYS A 249 -6.21 -6.57 -11.56
C LYS A 249 -7.35 -7.11 -10.71
N ASN A 250 -7.75 -8.33 -11.01
CA ASN A 250 -8.82 -9.05 -10.29
C ASN A 250 -8.30 -10.25 -9.50
N THR A 251 -6.99 -10.31 -9.22
CA THR A 251 -6.36 -11.41 -8.48
C THR A 251 -5.50 -10.90 -7.35
N ILE A 252 -5.54 -11.60 -6.22
CA ILE A 252 -4.63 -11.36 -5.10
C ILE A 252 -3.25 -11.91 -5.48
N SER A 253 -2.22 -11.07 -5.41
CA SER A 253 -0.86 -11.48 -5.73
C SER A 253 -0.20 -12.21 -4.56
N GLN A 254 1.01 -12.72 -4.81
CA GLN A 254 1.77 -13.41 -3.78
C GLN A 254 2.21 -12.46 -2.65
N ASP A 255 2.39 -11.17 -2.94
CA ASP A 255 2.82 -10.17 -1.96
C ASP A 255 1.75 -9.93 -0.88
N GLU A 256 0.49 -9.80 -1.28
CA GLU A 256 -0.64 -9.69 -0.34
C GLU A 256 -0.80 -10.96 0.49
N MET A 257 -0.71 -12.14 -0.14
CA MET A 257 -0.80 -13.41 0.60
C MET A 257 0.27 -13.49 1.70
N TRP A 258 1.50 -13.06 1.41
CA TRP A 258 2.55 -13.00 2.43
C TRP A 258 2.27 -11.99 3.54
N GLY A 259 1.77 -10.80 3.19
CA GLY A 259 1.35 -9.82 4.18
C GLY A 259 0.29 -10.39 5.11
N LEU A 260 -0.73 -11.03 4.55
CA LEU A 260 -1.84 -11.60 5.31
C LEU A 260 -1.38 -12.75 6.21
N TYR A 261 -0.59 -13.69 5.70
CA TYR A 261 -0.02 -14.79 6.50
C TYR A 261 0.89 -14.29 7.61
N ARG A 262 1.53 -13.13 7.44
CA ARG A 262 2.39 -12.52 8.47
C ARG A 262 1.59 -11.87 9.60
N LEU A 263 0.37 -11.38 9.33
CA LEU A 263 -0.54 -10.80 10.33
C LEU A 263 -1.36 -11.87 11.05
N TYR A 264 -1.93 -12.80 10.28
CA TYR A 264 -2.97 -13.72 10.73
C TYR A 264 -2.50 -15.17 10.86
N GLY A 265 -1.29 -15.47 10.39
CA GLY A 265 -0.78 -16.83 10.26
C GLY A 265 -1.27 -17.51 8.98
N CYS A 266 -0.58 -18.58 8.61
CA CYS A 266 -1.01 -19.46 7.54
C CYS A 266 -1.64 -20.71 8.14
N LYS A 267 -2.88 -21.01 7.76
CA LYS A 267 -3.66 -22.12 8.31
C LYS A 267 -4.25 -22.95 7.19
N ASP A 268 -4.38 -24.25 7.44
CA ASP A 268 -5.18 -25.12 6.59
C ASP A 268 -6.66 -24.83 6.76
N ARG A 269 -7.41 -24.92 5.66
CA ARG A 269 -8.87 -24.75 5.67
C ARG A 269 -9.61 -26.03 6.04
N MET A 270 -8.99 -27.17 5.77
CA MET A 270 -9.59 -28.48 6.00
C MET A 270 -8.80 -29.24 7.07
N PHE A 271 -9.51 -29.81 8.03
CA PHE A 271 -8.88 -30.62 9.09
C PHE A 271 -8.14 -31.85 8.55
N ILE A 272 -8.51 -32.35 7.36
CA ILE A 272 -7.93 -33.54 6.72
C ILE A 272 -6.62 -33.25 5.96
N CYS A 273 -6.18 -31.99 5.89
CA CYS A 273 -4.97 -31.58 5.18
C CYS A 273 -3.69 -32.38 5.56
N PRO A 274 -3.43 -32.72 6.84
CA PRO A 274 -2.27 -33.55 7.19
C PRO A 274 -2.33 -34.98 6.61
N SER A 275 -3.53 -35.52 6.40
CA SER A 275 -3.71 -36.84 5.77
C SER A 275 -3.44 -36.77 4.26
N TRP A 276 -4.00 -35.75 3.59
CA TRP A 276 -3.76 -35.53 2.17
C TRP A 276 -2.30 -35.19 1.85
N SER A 277 -1.63 -34.42 2.72
CA SER A 277 -0.21 -34.12 2.59
C SER A 277 0.64 -35.41 2.62
N ARG A 278 0.41 -36.29 3.61
CA ARG A 278 1.07 -37.62 3.70
C ARG A 278 0.79 -38.52 2.50
N LYS A 279 -0.37 -38.41 1.87
CA LYS A 279 -0.73 -39.13 0.62
C LYS A 279 -0.09 -38.52 -0.64
N GLY A 280 0.77 -37.50 -0.51
CA GLY A 280 1.48 -36.87 -1.62
C GLY A 280 0.65 -35.87 -2.42
N TYR A 281 -0.52 -35.46 -1.93
CA TYR A 281 -1.43 -34.56 -2.67
C TYR A 281 -0.83 -33.17 -2.87
N CYS A 282 0.14 -32.76 -2.04
CA CYS A 282 0.86 -31.50 -2.23
C CYS A 282 1.54 -31.43 -3.61
N ARG A 283 2.01 -32.56 -4.15
CA ARG A 283 2.63 -32.61 -5.48
C ARG A 283 1.60 -32.92 -6.57
N THR A 284 0.78 -33.96 -6.36
CA THR A 284 -0.15 -34.45 -7.40
C THR A 284 -1.39 -33.58 -7.58
N ARG A 285 -1.81 -32.83 -6.54
CA ARG A 285 -2.98 -31.95 -6.54
C ARG A 285 -2.62 -30.55 -6.05
N GLN A 286 -1.49 -30.02 -6.55
CA GLN A 286 -0.87 -28.78 -6.04
C GLN A 286 -1.84 -27.59 -6.00
N ARG A 287 -2.63 -27.33 -7.06
CA ARG A 287 -3.59 -26.19 -7.09
C ARG A 287 -4.64 -26.29 -5.98
N PHE A 288 -5.20 -27.48 -5.80
CA PHE A 288 -6.20 -27.74 -4.77
C PHE A 288 -5.59 -27.61 -3.37
N MET A 289 -4.42 -28.22 -3.16
CA MET A 289 -3.74 -28.16 -1.86
C MET A 289 -3.23 -26.75 -1.54
N LYS A 290 -2.83 -25.93 -2.52
CA LYS A 290 -2.51 -24.51 -2.30
C LYS A 290 -3.69 -23.71 -1.75
N LYS A 291 -4.90 -24.01 -2.23
CA LYS A 291 -6.12 -23.32 -1.79
C LYS A 291 -6.62 -23.83 -0.43
N GLN A 292 -6.59 -25.14 -0.22
CA GLN A 292 -7.24 -25.77 0.95
C GLN A 292 -6.28 -26.12 2.08
N CYS A 293 -5.03 -26.42 1.75
CA CYS A 293 -4.03 -26.97 2.66
C CYS A 293 -2.67 -26.26 2.55
N PRO A 294 -2.62 -24.91 2.57
CA PRO A 294 -1.36 -24.19 2.36
C PRO A 294 -0.34 -24.48 3.45
N TYR A 295 -0.77 -24.74 4.69
CA TYR A 295 0.10 -24.99 5.83
C TYR A 295 0.66 -26.42 5.81
N SER A 296 -0.19 -27.44 5.70
CA SER A 296 0.23 -28.86 5.64
C SER A 296 1.16 -29.21 4.46
N CYS A 297 1.17 -28.38 3.42
CA CYS A 297 2.01 -28.55 2.23
C CYS A 297 3.17 -27.57 2.15
N ASP A 298 3.45 -26.81 3.22
CA ASP A 298 4.50 -25.79 3.29
C ASP A 298 4.44 -24.73 2.18
N PHE A 299 3.27 -24.55 1.55
CA PHE A 299 3.09 -23.52 0.52
C PHE A 299 3.17 -22.11 1.08
N CYS A 300 2.91 -21.95 2.39
CA CYS A 300 3.15 -20.71 3.11
C CYS A 300 4.64 -20.33 3.18
N LEU A 301 5.52 -21.33 3.15
CA LEU A 301 6.98 -21.21 3.34
C LEU A 301 7.75 -21.22 2.02
N ALA A 302 7.07 -21.40 0.89
CA ALA A 302 7.64 -21.20 -0.45
C ALA A 302 7.93 -19.70 -0.68
N PHE A 303 8.85 -19.16 0.11
CA PHE A 303 9.49 -17.87 -0.08
C PHE A 303 10.60 -18.04 -1.11
N PRO A 304 10.49 -17.50 -2.33
CA PRO A 304 11.65 -17.34 -3.17
C PRO A 304 12.37 -16.08 -2.69
N PHE A 305 13.29 -16.24 -1.75
CA PHE A 305 14.47 -15.39 -1.79
C PHE A 305 15.66 -16.29 -2.13
N PRO A 306 16.18 -16.26 -3.37
CA PRO A 306 17.61 -16.45 -3.50
C PRO A 306 18.26 -15.44 -2.55
N THR A 307 19.00 -15.94 -1.57
CA THR A 307 19.88 -15.16 -0.70
C THR A 307 20.83 -14.38 -1.61
N VAL A 308 20.46 -13.15 -1.95
CA VAL A 308 21.42 -12.23 -2.57
C VAL A 308 22.43 -11.93 -1.49
N ILE A 309 23.69 -12.22 -1.82
CA ILE A 309 24.86 -11.93 -1.01
C ILE A 309 24.69 -10.52 -0.42
N PRO A 310 24.81 -10.35 0.91
CA PRO A 310 24.65 -9.05 1.55
C PRO A 310 25.54 -8.04 0.82
N THR A 311 24.95 -6.97 0.28
CA THR A 311 25.78 -5.88 -0.21
C THR A 311 26.53 -5.33 1.00
N PRO A 312 27.88 -5.28 0.99
CA PRO A 312 28.63 -4.77 2.11
C PRO A 312 28.13 -3.37 2.46
N PRO A 313 27.98 -3.05 3.77
CA PRO A 313 27.52 -1.75 4.18
C PRO A 313 28.47 -0.66 3.62
N PRO A 314 27.95 0.46 3.09
CA PRO A 314 28.78 1.56 2.65
C PRO A 314 29.78 1.98 3.73
N PRO A 315 31.02 2.33 3.35
CA PRO A 315 32.18 2.46 4.25
C PRO A 315 32.07 3.54 5.35
N ARG A 316 30.97 4.31 5.40
CA ARG A 316 30.73 5.40 6.37
C ARG A 316 29.26 5.48 6.81
N MET A 317 28.70 4.36 7.25
CA MET A 317 27.33 4.28 7.74
C MET A 317 27.26 4.55 9.26
N LYS A 318 26.42 5.52 9.67
CA LYS A 318 26.13 5.79 11.09
C LYS A 318 24.90 5.01 11.55
N THR A 319 25.03 4.15 12.56
CA THR A 319 23.87 3.45 13.15
C THR A 319 23.22 4.31 14.23
N ARG A 320 21.90 4.44 14.21
CA ARG A 320 21.07 5.09 15.24
C ARG A 320 20.09 4.07 15.81
N LEU A 321 20.22 3.78 17.10
CA LEU A 321 19.21 3.05 17.87
C LEU A 321 18.21 4.06 18.41
N VAL A 322 16.94 3.90 18.08
CA VAL A 322 15.90 4.88 18.40
C VAL A 322 14.68 4.16 18.98
N PRO A 323 14.10 4.63 20.10
CA PRO A 323 12.83 4.12 20.59
C PRO A 323 11.70 4.33 19.56
N GLU A 324 10.74 3.41 19.53
CA GLU A 324 9.57 3.52 18.65
C GLU A 324 8.76 4.79 18.94
N GLY A 325 8.20 5.41 17.88
CA GLY A 325 7.43 6.66 17.92
C GLY A 325 8.25 7.96 17.91
N ARG A 326 9.58 7.91 18.07
CA ARG A 326 10.43 9.13 18.11
C ARG A 326 10.72 9.68 16.72
N ASN A 327 10.64 10.99 16.54
CA ASN A 327 11.08 11.64 15.30
C ASN A 327 12.62 11.65 15.18
N VAL A 328 13.14 11.24 14.02
CA VAL A 328 14.56 11.17 13.69
C VAL A 328 14.85 12.03 12.46
N THR A 329 15.68 13.05 12.65
CA THR A 329 16.04 13.99 11.58
C THR A 329 17.46 13.75 11.07
N PHE A 330 17.62 13.82 9.75
CA PHE A 330 18.86 13.70 9.01
C PHE A 330 19.11 15.00 8.25
N ARG A 331 20.37 15.42 8.26
CA ARG A 331 20.83 16.56 7.48
C ARG A 331 21.95 16.12 6.55
N CYS A 332 21.87 16.54 5.30
CA CYS A 332 22.82 16.13 4.28
C CYS A 332 23.57 17.33 3.70
N GLY A 333 24.84 17.16 3.38
CA GLY A 333 25.56 18.15 2.57
C GLY A 333 25.95 19.46 3.26
N GLN A 334 25.63 19.65 4.55
CA GLN A 334 25.97 20.88 5.30
C GLN A 334 27.44 21.32 5.16
N LYS A 335 28.39 20.37 5.22
CA LYS A 335 29.83 20.66 5.10
C LYS A 335 30.29 21.06 3.69
N ILE A 336 29.45 20.88 2.67
CA ILE A 336 29.77 21.16 1.26
C ILE A 336 28.74 22.08 0.60
N ILE A 337 27.98 22.84 1.40
CA ILE A 337 26.89 23.69 0.91
C ILE A 337 27.38 24.70 -0.15
N HIS A 338 28.62 25.20 0.01
CA HIS A 338 29.31 26.09 -0.93
C HIS A 338 29.50 25.48 -2.34
N LYS A 339 29.47 24.15 -2.48
CA LYS A 339 29.64 23.46 -3.77
C LYS A 339 28.38 23.50 -4.65
N LYS A 340 27.23 23.91 -4.11
CA LYS A 340 25.92 24.03 -4.80
C LYS A 340 25.52 22.75 -5.54
N GLY A 341 25.50 21.60 -4.85
CA GLY A 341 25.05 20.32 -5.41
C GLY A 341 23.57 20.04 -5.10
N LYS A 342 22.88 19.28 -5.96
CA LYS A 342 21.51 18.80 -5.74
C LYS A 342 21.52 17.55 -4.87
N VAL A 343 20.63 17.53 -3.88
CA VAL A 343 20.51 16.46 -2.89
C VAL A 343 19.51 15.41 -3.37
N TYR A 344 19.86 14.14 -3.19
CA TYR A 344 19.00 12.99 -3.46
C TYR A 344 18.99 12.07 -2.25
N TRP A 345 17.81 11.74 -1.76
CA TRP A 345 17.61 10.85 -0.62
C TRP A 345 17.24 9.46 -1.10
N TYR A 346 17.77 8.44 -0.43
CA TYR A 346 17.50 7.06 -0.73
C TYR A 346 17.17 6.30 0.54
N LYS A 347 16.23 5.37 0.48
CA LYS A 347 16.01 4.34 1.49
C LYS A 347 16.33 2.99 0.87
N GLU A 348 17.36 2.34 1.39
CA GLU A 348 17.81 1.01 0.97
C GLU A 348 18.02 0.92 -0.55
N LYS A 349 18.65 1.97 -1.10
CA LYS A 349 18.96 2.18 -2.53
C LYS A 349 17.80 2.60 -3.44
N GLU A 350 16.58 2.72 -2.93
CA GLU A 350 15.45 3.32 -3.66
C GLU A 350 15.42 4.83 -3.45
N LEU A 351 15.16 5.59 -4.50
CA LEU A 351 15.08 7.05 -4.45
C LEU A 351 13.80 7.48 -3.73
N LEU A 352 13.92 8.40 -2.79
CA LEU A 352 12.80 9.03 -2.10
C LEU A 352 12.47 10.34 -2.81
N GLU A 353 11.34 10.37 -3.52
CA GLU A 353 10.93 11.52 -4.34
C GLU A 353 9.88 12.40 -3.64
N TYR A 354 9.13 11.85 -2.68
CA TYR A 354 7.99 12.50 -2.04
C TYR A 354 7.99 12.36 -0.51
N SER A 355 7.36 13.32 0.17
CA SER A 355 7.03 13.25 1.60
C SER A 355 5.75 12.46 1.82
N TYR A 356 5.69 11.70 2.91
CA TYR A 356 4.52 11.00 3.42
C TYR A 356 4.10 11.63 4.75
N PRO A 357 2.98 12.38 4.79
CA PRO A 357 2.48 13.04 6.00
C PRO A 357 2.40 12.07 7.18
N GLY A 358 2.96 12.46 8.33
CA GLY A 358 2.98 11.61 9.54
C GLY A 358 4.04 10.49 9.56
N TYR A 359 4.80 10.24 8.49
CA TYR A 359 5.71 9.09 8.42
C TYR A 359 7.14 9.43 7.98
N LEU A 360 7.29 10.24 6.93
CA LEU A 360 8.56 10.62 6.34
C LEU A 360 8.42 11.99 5.66
N PHE A 361 9.24 12.95 6.04
CA PHE A 361 9.22 14.29 5.47
C PHE A 361 10.56 14.61 4.82
N LEU A 362 10.52 15.08 3.58
CA LEU A 362 11.66 15.53 2.79
C LEU A 362 11.57 17.04 2.58
N ASN A 363 12.66 17.74 2.85
CA ASN A 363 12.82 19.15 2.52
C ASN A 363 14.26 19.41 2.08
N GLY A 364 14.53 19.15 0.80
CA GLY A 364 15.84 19.38 0.19
C GLY A 364 16.97 18.61 0.90
N ASP A 365 17.74 19.30 1.71
CA ASP A 365 18.87 18.76 2.49
C ASP A 365 18.48 18.22 3.87
N HIS A 366 17.20 18.31 4.25
CA HIS A 366 16.62 17.76 5.47
C HIS A 366 15.69 16.59 5.16
N MET A 367 15.74 15.56 5.99
CA MET A 367 14.77 14.46 6.02
C MET A 367 14.43 14.13 7.47
N SER A 368 13.16 13.93 7.78
CA SER A 368 12.70 13.41 9.07
C SER A 368 11.84 12.17 8.89
N ILE A 369 11.92 11.24 9.83
CA ILE A 369 11.11 10.02 9.87
C ILE A 369 10.66 9.77 11.30
N ILE A 370 9.50 9.15 11.49
CA ILE A 370 9.13 8.61 12.80
C ILE A 370 9.73 7.22 12.94
N ALA A 371 10.56 6.98 13.97
CA ALA A 371 11.17 5.68 14.23
C ALA A 371 10.08 4.65 14.53
N ASN A 372 9.93 3.69 13.63
CA ASN A 372 8.99 2.59 13.74
C ASN A 372 9.53 1.43 12.88
N ALA A 373 8.84 0.30 12.87
CA ALA A 373 9.28 -0.87 12.10
C ALA A 373 9.34 -0.61 10.58
N ILE A 374 8.62 0.40 10.07
CA ILE A 374 8.62 0.82 8.67
C ILE A 374 9.87 1.62 8.35
N ASN A 375 10.28 2.51 9.26
CA ASN A 375 11.36 3.47 9.10
C ASN A 375 12.70 2.95 9.68
N GLU A 376 12.73 1.72 10.18
CA GLU A 376 13.98 0.97 10.34
C GLU A 376 14.56 0.68 8.95
N GLY A 377 15.87 0.86 8.79
CA GLY A 377 16.51 0.65 7.49
C GLY A 377 17.72 1.54 7.26
N THR A 378 18.29 1.43 6.07
CA THR A 378 19.46 2.21 5.67
C THR A 378 19.05 3.39 4.81
N TYR A 379 19.22 4.60 5.31
CA TYR A 379 19.01 5.83 4.56
C TYR A 379 20.33 6.34 4.01
N THR A 380 20.34 6.77 2.76
CA THR A 380 21.53 7.30 2.10
C THR A 380 21.19 8.61 1.42
N CYS A 381 21.97 9.63 1.69
CA CYS A 381 21.93 10.87 0.95
C CYS A 381 23.11 10.94 -0.02
N ILE A 382 22.85 11.32 -1.27
CA ILE A 382 23.86 11.59 -2.28
C ILE A 382 23.72 13.03 -2.76
N VAL A 383 24.79 13.81 -2.65
CA VAL A 383 24.84 15.15 -3.23
C VAL A 383 25.57 15.07 -4.57
N LYS A 384 24.90 15.46 -5.66
CA LYS A 384 25.45 15.44 -7.03
C LYS A 384 25.53 16.84 -7.60
N LYS A 385 26.57 17.11 -8.38
CA LYS A 385 26.66 18.31 -9.24
C LYS A 385 26.94 17.83 -10.66
N LYS A 386 26.00 18.07 -11.57
CA LYS A 386 25.94 17.38 -12.87
C LYS A 386 25.98 15.86 -12.65
N SER A 387 26.87 15.15 -13.33
CA SER A 387 27.04 13.69 -13.22
C SER A 387 27.99 13.26 -12.09
N LYS A 388 28.65 14.19 -11.38
CA LYS A 388 29.65 13.88 -10.36
C LYS A 388 29.03 13.82 -8.97
N VAL A 389 29.27 12.72 -8.26
CA VAL A 389 28.94 12.58 -6.83
C VAL A 389 29.94 13.39 -6.01
N LEU A 390 29.46 14.37 -5.25
CA LEU A 390 30.27 15.21 -4.38
C LEU A 390 30.48 14.58 -3.00
N THR A 391 29.45 13.93 -2.47
CA THR A 391 29.51 13.21 -1.19
C THR A 391 28.34 12.23 -1.06
N THR A 392 28.52 11.25 -0.18
CA THR A 392 27.51 10.28 0.21
C THR A 392 27.51 10.15 1.73
N TYR A 393 26.34 10.27 2.33
CA TYR A 393 26.13 10.05 3.76
C TYR A 393 25.16 8.90 3.94
N SER A 394 25.47 7.94 4.80
CA SER A 394 24.58 6.81 5.08
C SER A 394 24.29 6.71 6.58
N TRP A 395 23.04 6.42 6.91
CA TRP A 395 22.56 6.16 8.26
C TRP A 395 21.80 4.85 8.28
N ARG A 396 21.97 4.07 9.34
CA ARG A 396 21.14 2.90 9.62
C ARG A 396 20.32 3.17 10.86
N VAL A 397 19.01 3.25 10.70
CA VAL A 397 18.07 3.41 11.80
C VAL A 397 17.71 2.02 12.26
N ARG A 398 17.71 1.76 13.57
CA ARG A 398 17.25 0.53 14.20
C ARG A 398 16.38 0.86 15.39
N LEU A 399 15.35 0.05 15.63
CA LEU A 399 14.54 0.22 16.83
C LEU A 399 15.30 -0.29 18.06
N LYS A 400 15.20 0.45 19.15
CA LYS A 400 15.63 -0.01 20.47
C LYS A 400 14.49 -0.84 21.04
N HIS A 401 14.67 -2.17 21.02
CA HIS A 401 13.76 -3.13 21.66
C HIS A 401 13.98 -3.18 23.17
#